data_AF-A0A964H8M5-F1
#
_entry.id   AF-A0A964H8M5-F1
#
_cell.length_a   1.000
_cell.length_b   1.000
_cell.length_c   1.000
_cell.angle_alpha   90.00
_cell.angle_beta   90.00
_cell.angle_gamma   90.00
#
_symmetry.space_group_name_H-M   'P 1'
#
loop_
_entity.id
_entity.type
_entity.pdbx_description
1 polymer ?
#
loop_
_entity_poly.entity_id
_entity_poly.type
_entity_poly.pdbx_seq_one_letter_code
_entity_poly.pdbx_strand_id
1 'polypeptide(L)'
;MDPAKHYSVLVIYVQYDQGKFQSSVAEFKRYFDRCRRGSFQYCIVDNKDETRPAARLAPDEVVIGGDNSYREFSGWLRGIQYALRLERSPDAVMFANETYRLNAGEYRHCLTDELFEFVIGQSACAGLTYAFNSHRGWLRFVTHQPAMYKVKNEQFNHWVRSNVLILPYPVLQRLEWPQLRASEFFAEIYDQQPFRDDAPLSNNLKRMLREYLCPTGGAVGRAAWHSSFTLTADNYGLFTTKATCILDEMSLVPAIRRTGAALVDIRAVHTFAHAPGPRERMLRAYARLASRFPAAHASLVFLCDRLARRAGIVAALASVPRRAQRVKHGRGAA
;
A
#
# COMPACT_ATOMS: atom_id res chain seq x y z
N MET A 1 -23.48 4.63 -10.96
CA MET A 1 -22.42 5.45 -11.57
C MET A 1 -22.66 5.40 -13.06
N ASP A 2 -22.64 6.54 -13.72
CA ASP A 2 -22.81 6.63 -15.17
C ASP A 2 -21.67 5.87 -15.88
N PRO A 3 -21.96 4.81 -16.66
CA PRO A 3 -20.95 4.08 -17.42
C PRO A 3 -20.22 4.93 -18.48
N ALA A 4 -20.61 6.20 -18.67
CA ALA A 4 -19.92 7.14 -19.55
C ALA A 4 -18.79 7.96 -18.89
N LYS A 5 -18.60 7.91 -17.56
CA LYS A 5 -17.60 8.81 -16.93
C LYS A 5 -16.16 8.37 -17.25
N HIS A 6 -15.45 9.20 -18.00
CA HIS A 6 -14.01 9.12 -18.21
C HIS A 6 -13.28 9.51 -16.93
N TYR A 7 -12.15 8.86 -16.62
CA TYR A 7 -11.33 9.20 -15.45
C TYR A 7 -9.91 9.62 -15.85
N SER A 8 -9.25 10.32 -14.95
CA SER A 8 -7.87 10.82 -15.11
C SER A 8 -6.98 10.34 -13.98
N VAL A 9 -5.81 9.81 -14.34
CA VAL A 9 -4.82 9.28 -13.41
C VAL A 9 -3.48 9.95 -13.66
N LEU A 10 -2.89 10.52 -12.62
CA LEU A 10 -1.47 10.88 -12.64
C LEU A 10 -0.65 9.71 -12.11
N VAL A 11 0.27 9.19 -12.91
CA VAL A 11 1.25 8.19 -12.52
C VAL A 11 2.53 8.90 -12.09
N ILE A 12 2.88 8.82 -10.82
CA ILE A 12 4.19 9.21 -10.29
C ILE A 12 5.09 7.97 -10.32
N TYR A 13 6.03 7.95 -11.25
CA TYR A 13 6.96 6.84 -11.45
C TYR A 13 8.36 7.23 -11.03
N VAL A 14 8.92 6.56 -10.02
CA VAL A 14 10.28 6.84 -9.53
C VAL A 14 11.28 5.84 -10.10
N GLN A 15 12.35 6.37 -10.68
CA GLN A 15 13.49 5.59 -11.17
C GLN A 15 14.78 6.13 -10.57
N TYR A 16 15.76 5.27 -10.35
CA TYR A 16 17.09 5.65 -9.87
C TYR A 16 18.18 5.18 -10.83
N ASP A 17 18.07 3.96 -11.36
CA ASP A 17 19.09 3.40 -12.24
C ASP A 17 18.55 3.22 -13.67
N GLN A 18 18.61 4.30 -14.45
CA GLN A 18 18.18 4.26 -15.86
C GLN A 18 18.96 3.25 -16.71
N GLY A 19 20.21 2.93 -16.35
CA GLY A 19 21.03 1.96 -17.09
C GLY A 19 20.56 0.53 -16.84
N LYS A 20 20.28 0.20 -15.58
CA LYS A 20 19.76 -1.12 -15.20
C LYS A 20 18.30 -1.35 -15.62
N PHE A 21 17.51 -0.28 -15.71
CA PHE A 21 16.07 -0.36 -15.96
C PHE A 21 15.65 0.36 -17.26
N GLN A 22 16.49 0.30 -18.30
CA GLN A 22 16.15 0.80 -19.64
C GLN A 22 14.78 0.26 -20.09
N SER A 23 13.96 1.14 -20.68
CA SER A 23 12.60 0.85 -21.16
C SER A 23 11.58 0.41 -20.09
N SER A 24 11.92 0.49 -18.80
CA SER A 24 11.01 0.10 -17.70
C SER A 24 9.73 0.92 -17.66
N VAL A 25 9.81 2.23 -17.87
CA VAL A 25 8.64 3.11 -17.98
C VAL A 25 7.77 2.70 -19.16
N ALA A 26 8.35 2.52 -20.36
CA ALA A 26 7.60 2.15 -21.55
C ALA A 26 6.88 0.79 -21.39
N GLU A 27 7.51 -0.20 -20.75
CA GLU A 27 6.86 -1.47 -20.46
C GLU A 27 5.75 -1.31 -19.40
N PHE A 28 5.98 -0.52 -18.35
CA PHE A 28 4.98 -0.26 -17.34
C PHE A 28 3.74 0.42 -17.92
N LYS A 29 3.92 1.38 -18.84
CA LYS A 29 2.84 2.05 -19.58
C LYS A 29 1.91 1.06 -20.27
N ARG A 30 2.45 -0.02 -20.86
CA ARG A 30 1.65 -1.06 -21.54
C ARG A 30 0.68 -1.80 -20.61
N TYR A 31 0.85 -1.71 -19.28
CA TYR A 31 -0.13 -2.30 -18.36
C TYR A 31 -1.48 -1.62 -18.46
N PHE A 32 -1.50 -0.34 -18.88
CA PHE A 32 -2.70 0.48 -19.01
C PHE A 32 -3.36 0.40 -20.39
N ASP A 33 -2.77 -0.30 -21.38
CA ASP A 33 -3.37 -0.48 -22.73
C ASP A 33 -4.76 -1.14 -22.68
N ARG A 34 -5.06 -1.84 -21.57
CA ARG A 34 -6.37 -2.47 -21.32
C ARG A 34 -7.42 -1.50 -20.76
N CYS A 35 -7.02 -0.34 -20.27
CA CYS A 35 -7.91 0.67 -19.70
C CYS A 35 -8.45 1.54 -20.85
N ARG A 36 -9.74 1.41 -21.17
CA ARG A 36 -10.36 2.13 -22.28
C ARG A 36 -11.03 3.44 -21.87
N ARG A 37 -11.19 3.67 -20.56
CA ARG A 37 -11.92 4.82 -20.02
C ARG A 37 -11.04 5.79 -19.24
N GLY A 38 -9.75 5.47 -19.13
CA GLY A 38 -8.76 6.23 -18.38
C GLY A 38 -7.89 7.09 -19.28
N SER A 39 -7.57 8.29 -18.82
CA SER A 39 -6.44 9.08 -19.30
C SER A 39 -5.32 9.00 -18.27
N PHE A 40 -4.10 8.70 -18.74
CA PHE A 40 -2.94 8.54 -17.89
C PHE A 40 -1.91 9.60 -18.24
N GLN A 41 -1.51 10.38 -17.24
CA GLN A 41 -0.37 11.29 -17.33
C GLN A 41 0.77 10.73 -16.49
N TYR A 42 2.01 10.98 -16.87
CA TYR A 42 3.20 10.41 -16.26
C TYR A 42 4.12 11.51 -15.77
N CYS A 43 4.35 11.54 -14.46
CA CYS A 43 5.43 12.28 -13.84
C CYS A 43 6.55 11.29 -13.49
N ILE A 44 7.60 11.29 -14.29
CA ILE A 44 8.78 10.46 -14.08
C ILE A 44 9.75 11.24 -13.19
N VAL A 45 10.09 10.67 -12.05
CA VAL A 45 11.06 11.26 -11.13
C VAL A 45 12.38 10.53 -11.31
N ASP A 46 13.35 11.22 -11.92
CA ASP A 46 14.73 10.76 -11.95
C ASP A 46 15.37 11.04 -10.59
N ASN A 47 15.29 10.05 -9.71
CA ASN A 47 15.69 10.17 -8.33
C ASN A 47 17.22 10.24 -8.16
N LYS A 48 17.99 10.00 -9.22
CA LYS A 48 19.46 10.08 -9.16
C LYS A 48 19.98 11.50 -9.42
N ASP A 49 19.19 12.36 -10.04
CA ASP A 49 19.61 13.67 -10.54
C ASP A 49 18.73 14.79 -9.98
N GLU A 50 19.18 15.37 -8.86
CA GLU A 50 18.47 16.48 -8.20
C GLU A 50 18.47 17.76 -9.04
N THR A 51 19.50 17.91 -9.90
CA THR A 51 19.68 19.12 -10.72
C THR A 51 18.80 19.14 -11.96
N ARG A 52 18.13 18.02 -12.26
CA ARG A 52 17.32 17.88 -13.47
C ARG A 52 16.15 18.88 -13.45
N PRO A 53 16.08 19.80 -14.42
CA PRO A 53 14.92 20.67 -14.56
C PRO A 53 13.71 19.85 -15.00
N ALA A 54 12.51 20.34 -14.66
CA ALA A 54 11.29 19.77 -15.18
C ALA A 54 11.27 19.91 -16.71
N ALA A 55 11.14 18.79 -17.42
CA ALA A 55 11.15 18.76 -18.88
C ALA A 55 10.01 17.88 -19.40
N ARG A 56 9.29 18.37 -20.41
CA ARG A 56 8.24 17.59 -21.07
C ARG A 56 8.88 16.63 -22.07
N LEU A 57 8.63 15.33 -21.91
CA LEU A 57 9.11 14.29 -22.81
C LEU A 57 8.07 13.96 -23.89
N ALA A 58 6.78 14.03 -23.54
CA ALA A 58 5.64 13.81 -24.43
C ALA A 58 4.41 14.61 -23.94
N PRO A 59 3.31 14.69 -24.70
CA PRO A 59 2.10 15.40 -24.26
C PRO A 59 1.58 14.95 -22.88
N ASP A 60 1.67 13.65 -22.59
CA ASP A 60 1.25 12.99 -21.36
C ASP A 60 2.42 12.68 -20.41
N GLU A 61 3.65 13.13 -20.71
CA GLU A 61 4.85 12.71 -19.97
C GLU A 61 5.76 13.89 -19.64
N VAL A 62 6.09 14.01 -18.35
CA VAL A 62 7.09 14.95 -17.83
C VAL A 62 8.14 14.17 -17.03
N VAL A 63 9.38 14.64 -17.07
CA VAL A 63 10.44 14.19 -16.17
C VAL A 63 10.86 15.32 -15.23
N ILE A 64 11.09 15.01 -13.97
CA ILE A 64 11.60 15.93 -12.94
C ILE A 64 12.75 15.29 -12.17
N GLY A 65 13.61 16.11 -11.57
CA GLY A 65 14.66 15.62 -10.66
C GLY A 65 14.14 15.21 -9.29
N GLY A 66 14.79 14.21 -8.70
CA GLY A 66 14.66 13.83 -7.29
C GLY A 66 16.04 13.75 -6.61
N ASP A 67 16.05 13.54 -5.31
CA ASP A 67 17.29 13.63 -4.50
C ASP A 67 17.75 12.31 -3.88
N ASN A 68 16.89 11.27 -3.91
CA ASN A 68 17.15 9.96 -3.31
C ASN A 68 17.60 10.00 -1.83
N SER A 69 17.44 11.14 -1.15
CA SER A 69 17.78 11.31 0.27
C SER A 69 17.03 10.31 1.16
N TYR A 70 15.91 9.82 0.65
CA TYR A 70 15.00 8.93 1.32
C TYR A 70 14.42 7.91 0.32
N ARG A 71 15.30 7.41 -0.57
CA ARG A 71 15.00 6.43 -1.62
C ARG A 71 13.76 6.78 -2.44
N GLU A 72 12.89 5.82 -2.75
CA GLU A 72 11.69 6.01 -3.55
C GLU A 72 10.73 7.03 -2.94
N PHE A 73 10.70 7.17 -1.61
CA PHE A 73 9.80 8.09 -0.92
C PHE A 73 10.18 9.56 -1.14
N SER A 74 11.47 9.91 -1.16
CA SER A 74 11.89 11.25 -1.60
C SER A 74 11.44 11.54 -3.04
N GLY A 75 11.54 10.56 -3.93
CA GLY A 75 11.05 10.69 -5.30
C GLY A 75 9.54 10.90 -5.36
N TRP A 76 8.78 10.15 -4.55
CA TRP A 76 7.34 10.34 -4.41
C TRP A 76 6.99 11.75 -3.94
N LEU A 77 7.67 12.27 -2.91
CA LEU A 77 7.42 13.61 -2.40
C LEU A 77 7.63 14.68 -3.49
N ARG A 78 8.66 14.56 -4.34
CA ARG A 78 8.87 15.44 -5.49
C ARG A 78 7.73 15.31 -6.51
N GLY A 79 7.29 14.09 -6.82
CA GLY A 79 6.14 13.85 -7.68
C GLY A 79 4.82 14.40 -7.12
N ILE A 80 4.64 14.36 -5.80
CA ILE A 80 3.47 14.91 -5.11
C ILE A 80 3.47 16.43 -5.20
N GLN A 81 4.61 17.08 -4.96
CA GLN A 81 4.75 18.52 -5.15
C GLN A 81 4.45 18.94 -6.58
N TYR A 82 4.78 18.10 -7.57
CA TYR A 82 4.35 18.30 -8.95
C TYR A 82 2.83 18.16 -9.10
N ALA A 83 2.25 17.07 -8.58
CA ALA A 83 0.81 16.80 -8.65
C ALA A 83 -0.04 17.94 -8.06
N LEU A 84 0.39 18.48 -6.92
CA LEU A 84 -0.31 19.57 -6.21
C LEU A 84 -0.25 20.92 -6.95
N ARG A 85 0.66 21.07 -7.92
CA ARG A 85 0.80 22.29 -8.75
C ARG A 85 0.08 22.19 -10.09
N LEU A 86 -0.55 21.06 -10.40
CA LEU A 86 -1.32 20.90 -11.63
C LEU A 86 -2.53 21.82 -11.61
N GLU A 87 -2.79 22.51 -12.73
CA GLU A 87 -3.98 23.34 -12.93
C GLU A 87 -5.27 22.53 -12.78
N ARG A 88 -5.22 21.27 -13.23
CA ARG A 88 -6.33 20.32 -13.13
C ARG A 88 -5.91 19.12 -12.30
N SER A 89 -6.58 18.96 -11.16
CA SER A 89 -6.44 17.78 -10.31
C SER A 89 -6.87 16.51 -11.05
N PRO A 90 -6.06 15.43 -11.04
CA PRO A 90 -6.50 14.13 -11.53
C PRO A 90 -7.56 13.53 -10.59
N ASP A 91 -8.31 12.53 -11.04
CA ASP A 91 -9.24 11.80 -10.18
C ASP A 91 -8.49 10.89 -9.18
N ALA A 92 -7.36 10.31 -9.63
CA ALA A 92 -6.48 9.47 -8.82
C ALA A 92 -5.01 9.71 -9.13
N VAL A 93 -4.16 9.32 -8.19
CA VAL A 93 -2.70 9.30 -8.33
C VAL A 93 -2.21 7.89 -8.08
N MET A 94 -1.41 7.37 -9.00
CA MET A 94 -0.76 6.08 -8.90
C MET A 94 0.73 6.27 -8.70
N PHE A 95 1.25 5.72 -7.63
CA PHE A 95 2.65 5.66 -7.32
C PHE A 95 3.21 4.32 -7.79
N ALA A 96 4.33 4.37 -8.48
CA ALA A 96 5.10 3.21 -8.88
C ALA A 96 6.59 3.53 -8.82
N ASN A 97 7.42 2.50 -8.82
CA ASN A 97 8.86 2.64 -8.96
C ASN A 97 9.45 1.53 -9.84
N GLU A 98 10.73 1.64 -10.18
CA GLU A 98 11.44 0.68 -11.04
C GLU A 98 11.39 -0.79 -10.55
N THR A 99 11.07 -1.03 -9.27
CA THR A 99 10.92 -2.39 -8.69
C THR A 99 9.56 -3.03 -8.96
N TYR A 100 8.65 -2.36 -9.68
CA TYR A 100 7.32 -2.87 -10.04
C TYR A 100 7.37 -4.30 -10.65
N ARG A 101 8.42 -4.59 -11.45
CA ARG A 101 8.63 -5.89 -12.10
C ARG A 101 8.75 -7.06 -11.12
N LEU A 102 9.25 -6.82 -9.89
CA LEU A 102 9.45 -7.88 -8.89
C LEU A 102 8.15 -8.61 -8.52
N ASN A 103 7.01 -7.93 -8.62
CA ASN A 103 5.70 -8.50 -8.30
C ASN A 103 4.71 -8.36 -9.45
N ALA A 104 5.17 -8.02 -10.67
CA ALA A 104 4.29 -7.77 -11.82
C ALA A 104 3.36 -8.96 -12.12
N GLY A 105 3.84 -10.20 -11.96
CA GLY A 105 3.02 -11.40 -12.13
C GLY A 105 1.83 -11.49 -11.18
N GLU A 106 1.85 -10.77 -10.05
CA GLU A 106 0.79 -10.79 -9.05
C GLU A 106 -0.33 -9.78 -9.34
N TYR A 107 -0.05 -8.64 -9.98
CA TYR A 107 -1.01 -7.54 -10.08
C TYR A 107 -1.14 -6.89 -11.46
N ARG A 108 -0.27 -7.16 -12.45
CA ARG A 108 -0.32 -6.48 -13.76
C ARG A 108 -1.68 -6.64 -14.47
N HIS A 109 -2.33 -7.78 -14.28
CA HIS A 109 -3.64 -8.07 -14.86
C HIS A 109 -4.78 -7.36 -14.12
N CYS A 110 -4.52 -6.85 -12.92
CA CYS A 110 -5.50 -6.16 -12.07
C CYS A 110 -5.60 -4.66 -12.36
N LEU A 111 -4.66 -4.08 -13.13
CA LEU A 111 -4.68 -2.66 -13.51
C LEU A 111 -5.69 -2.43 -14.65
N THR A 112 -6.98 -2.45 -14.32
CA THR A 112 -8.11 -2.33 -15.26
C THR A 112 -8.99 -1.12 -14.97
N ASP A 113 -9.92 -0.81 -15.89
CA ASP A 113 -10.92 0.24 -15.67
C ASP A 113 -11.72 0.01 -14.38
N GLU A 114 -12.07 -1.24 -14.06
CA GLU A 114 -12.82 -1.59 -12.85
C GLU A 114 -12.05 -1.23 -11.57
N LEU A 115 -10.72 -1.36 -11.56
CA LEU A 115 -9.90 -0.98 -10.42
C LEU A 115 -9.93 0.54 -10.22
N PHE A 116 -9.72 1.32 -11.27
CA PHE A 116 -9.70 2.78 -11.17
C PHE A 116 -11.09 3.34 -10.84
N GLU A 117 -12.15 2.84 -11.47
CA GLU A 117 -13.52 3.17 -11.10
C GLU A 117 -13.82 2.85 -9.64
N PHE A 118 -13.31 1.71 -9.16
CA PHE A 118 -13.46 1.31 -7.78
C PHE A 118 -12.76 2.30 -6.85
N VAL A 119 -11.47 2.56 -7.06
CA VAL A 119 -10.66 3.48 -6.25
C VAL A 119 -11.31 4.86 -6.19
N ILE A 120 -11.64 5.43 -7.35
CA ILE A 120 -12.22 6.78 -7.47
C ILE A 120 -13.63 6.81 -6.87
N GLY A 121 -14.50 5.90 -7.30
CA GLY A 121 -15.90 5.89 -6.89
C GLY A 121 -16.13 5.56 -5.42
N GLN A 122 -15.21 4.82 -4.81
CA GLN A 122 -15.27 4.47 -3.39
C GLN A 122 -14.41 5.38 -2.52
N SER A 123 -13.65 6.30 -3.11
CA SER A 123 -12.62 7.05 -2.39
C SER A 123 -11.71 6.11 -1.57
N ALA A 124 -11.37 4.95 -2.15
CA ALA A 124 -10.57 3.91 -1.52
C ALA A 124 -9.18 3.86 -2.16
N CYS A 125 -8.17 3.58 -1.36
CA CYS A 125 -6.80 3.38 -1.82
C CYS A 125 -6.62 1.91 -2.19
N ALA A 126 -5.79 1.63 -3.18
CA ALA A 126 -5.49 0.27 -3.60
C ALA A 126 -3.99 0.07 -3.75
N GLY A 127 -3.46 -1.03 -3.25
CA GLY A 127 -2.06 -1.40 -3.48
C GLY A 127 -1.85 -2.90 -3.35
N LEU A 128 -0.61 -3.35 -3.49
CA LEU A 128 -0.26 -4.74 -3.23
C LEU A 128 -0.03 -4.92 -1.73
N THR A 129 -0.95 -5.61 -1.04
CA THR A 129 -0.89 -5.75 0.42
C THR A 129 -0.28 -7.09 0.84
N TYR A 130 0.47 -7.07 1.93
CA TYR A 130 1.00 -8.27 2.58
C TYR A 130 0.63 -8.25 4.06
N ALA A 131 0.36 -9.43 4.60
CA ALA A 131 0.17 -9.63 6.04
C ALA A 131 1.10 -10.76 6.48
N PHE A 132 1.80 -10.55 7.59
CA PHE A 132 2.53 -11.64 8.23
C PHE A 132 1.49 -12.56 8.89
N ASN A 133 1.51 -13.84 8.53
CA ASN A 133 0.53 -14.88 8.92
C ASN A 133 -0.77 -14.94 8.11
N SER A 134 -0.73 -14.62 6.82
CA SER A 134 -1.92 -14.73 5.98
C SER A 134 -2.20 -16.20 5.59
N HIS A 135 -3.42 -16.70 5.87
CA HIS A 135 -3.95 -18.00 5.44
C HIS A 135 -3.69 -18.31 3.95
N ARG A 136 -3.83 -19.57 3.52
CA ARG A 136 -3.87 -19.90 2.07
C ARG A 136 -5.17 -19.36 1.43
N GLY A 137 -5.09 -18.84 0.20
CA GLY A 137 -6.24 -18.41 -0.61
C GLY A 137 -6.65 -16.94 -0.43
N TRP A 138 -7.79 -16.53 -0.99
CA TRP A 138 -8.28 -15.13 -0.94
C TRP A 138 -8.51 -14.62 0.48
N LEU A 139 -8.73 -15.54 1.44
CA LEU A 139 -8.85 -15.23 2.87
C LEU A 139 -7.61 -14.51 3.43
N ARG A 140 -6.45 -14.68 2.80
CA ARG A 140 -5.22 -13.98 3.14
C ARG A 140 -5.32 -12.46 2.98
N PHE A 141 -6.22 -11.99 2.11
CA PHE A 141 -6.44 -10.57 1.83
C PHE A 141 -7.49 -9.95 2.77
N VAL A 142 -8.20 -10.75 3.57
CA VAL A 142 -9.32 -10.30 4.41
C VAL A 142 -9.22 -10.75 5.87
N THR A 143 -8.35 -11.72 6.19
CA THR A 143 -8.10 -12.20 7.55
C THR A 143 -6.77 -11.66 8.02
N HIS A 144 -6.81 -10.60 8.83
CA HIS A 144 -5.63 -10.07 9.49
C HIS A 144 -5.47 -10.75 10.85
N GLN A 145 -4.40 -11.51 11.03
CA GLN A 145 -4.04 -12.20 12.27
C GLN A 145 -3.50 -11.20 13.32
N PRO A 146 -3.50 -11.56 14.62
CA PRO A 146 -3.27 -10.63 15.74
C PRO A 146 -1.80 -10.33 16.07
N ALA A 147 -0.84 -10.71 15.23
CA ALA A 147 0.54 -10.24 15.40
C ALA A 147 0.59 -8.75 15.03
N MET A 148 0.26 -7.92 16.01
CA MET A 148 0.23 -6.47 15.88
C MET A 148 1.67 -5.96 15.89
N TYR A 149 2.13 -5.50 14.74
CA TYR A 149 3.29 -4.64 14.66
C TYR A 149 2.93 -3.27 15.19
N LYS A 150 3.91 -2.63 15.83
CA LYS A 150 3.76 -1.27 16.33
C LYS A 150 4.94 -0.43 15.87
N VAL A 151 4.63 0.75 15.33
CA VAL A 151 5.59 1.84 15.08
C VAL A 151 5.03 3.08 15.76
N LYS A 152 5.79 3.67 16.69
CA LYS A 152 5.30 4.76 17.55
C LYS A 152 4.01 4.32 18.28
N ASN A 153 2.93 5.05 18.09
CA ASN A 153 1.62 4.76 18.68
C ASN A 153 0.68 4.00 17.73
N GLU A 154 1.14 3.69 16.52
CA GLU A 154 0.32 3.08 15.48
C GLU A 154 0.46 1.56 15.47
N GLN A 155 -0.67 0.87 15.35
CA GLN A 155 -0.74 -0.60 15.33
C GLN A 155 -1.31 -1.11 14.01
N PHE A 156 -0.64 -2.10 13.44
CA PHE A 156 -1.01 -2.70 12.16
C PHE A 156 -0.52 -4.14 12.08
N ASN A 157 -1.08 -4.91 11.16
CA ASN A 157 -0.77 -6.33 10.93
C ASN A 157 -0.68 -6.68 9.44
N HIS A 158 -0.68 -5.64 8.61
CA HIS A 158 -0.46 -5.70 7.18
C HIS A 158 0.19 -4.39 6.73
N TRP A 159 0.82 -4.43 5.57
CA TRP A 159 1.38 -3.27 4.91
C TRP A 159 1.09 -3.30 3.41
N VAL A 160 1.26 -2.15 2.76
CA VAL A 160 1.20 -2.02 1.31
C VAL A 160 2.61 -1.88 0.77
N ARG A 161 2.92 -2.56 -0.35
CA ARG A 161 4.23 -2.41 -0.99
C ARG A 161 4.34 -1.05 -1.65
N SER A 162 5.50 -0.42 -1.51
CA SER A 162 5.83 0.85 -2.17
C SER A 162 6.02 0.72 -3.68
N ASN A 163 6.01 -0.48 -4.26
CA ASN A 163 6.17 -0.63 -5.71
C ASN A 163 4.90 -0.30 -6.51
N VAL A 164 3.72 -0.36 -5.88
CA VAL A 164 2.45 0.05 -6.49
C VAL A 164 1.42 0.48 -5.43
N LEU A 165 0.98 1.73 -5.52
CA LEU A 165 -0.06 2.31 -4.66
C LEU A 165 -0.92 3.29 -5.46
N ILE A 166 -2.24 3.20 -5.33
CA ILE A 166 -3.21 4.07 -6.01
C ILE A 166 -4.04 4.76 -4.93
N LEU A 167 -4.13 6.08 -5.00
CA LEU A 167 -4.87 6.93 -4.07
C LEU A 167 -5.81 7.82 -4.88
N PRO A 168 -7.08 8.02 -4.45
CA PRO A 168 -7.88 9.13 -4.94
C PRO A 168 -7.17 10.45 -4.63
N TYR A 169 -7.23 11.43 -5.54
CA TYR A 169 -6.54 12.72 -5.32
C TYR A 169 -6.95 13.43 -4.00
N PRO A 170 -8.23 13.42 -3.57
CA PRO A 170 -8.59 13.99 -2.26
C PRO A 170 -7.93 13.28 -1.07
N VAL A 171 -7.62 11.99 -1.18
CA VAL A 171 -6.88 11.25 -0.13
C VAL A 171 -5.43 11.70 -0.11
N LEU A 172 -4.80 11.83 -1.28
CA LEU A 172 -3.43 12.35 -1.40
C LEU A 172 -3.26 13.69 -0.68
N GLN A 173 -4.22 14.61 -0.86
CA GLN A 173 -4.17 15.94 -0.24
C GLN A 173 -4.23 15.93 1.29
N ARG A 174 -4.80 14.88 1.90
CA ARG A 174 -4.92 14.73 3.36
C ARG A 174 -3.87 13.80 3.96
N LEU A 175 -3.12 13.10 3.11
CA LEU A 175 -2.18 12.08 3.56
C LEU A 175 -0.92 12.73 4.12
N GLU A 176 -0.64 12.48 5.38
CA GLU A 176 0.66 12.77 5.97
C GLU A 176 1.64 11.63 5.64
N TRP A 177 2.55 11.90 4.73
CA TRP A 177 3.53 10.92 4.25
C TRP A 177 4.55 10.55 5.34
N PRO A 178 4.76 9.25 5.62
CA PRO A 178 5.79 8.82 6.55
C PRO A 178 7.18 9.29 6.15
N GLN A 179 7.90 9.88 7.10
CA GLN A 179 9.30 10.31 6.99
C GLN A 179 9.99 10.00 8.32
N LEU A 180 10.10 8.72 8.64
CA LEU A 180 10.70 8.26 9.88
C LEU A 180 12.21 8.54 9.90
N ARG A 181 12.73 8.95 11.06
CA ARG A 181 14.17 9.21 11.21
C ARG A 181 14.84 8.00 11.84
N ALA A 182 15.90 7.50 11.22
CA ALA A 182 16.64 6.34 11.73
C ALA A 182 17.07 6.51 13.21
N SER A 183 17.45 7.73 13.61
CA SER A 183 17.85 8.05 14.98
C SER A 183 16.76 7.81 16.04
N GLU A 184 15.48 7.73 15.65
CA GLU A 184 14.37 7.41 16.55
C GLU A 184 14.33 5.91 16.92
N PHE A 185 14.99 5.05 16.13
CA PHE A 185 14.80 3.60 16.20
C PHE A 185 16.08 2.80 16.40
N PHE A 186 17.19 3.27 15.82
CA PHE A 186 18.43 2.51 15.74
C PHE A 186 19.48 3.08 16.68
N ALA A 187 20.31 2.20 17.24
CA ALA A 187 21.45 2.63 18.04
C ALA A 187 22.43 3.41 17.15
N GLU A 188 23.20 4.35 17.73
CA GLU A 188 24.18 5.13 16.97
C GLU A 188 25.33 4.24 16.47
N ILE A 189 25.77 3.31 17.32
CA ILE A 189 26.84 2.34 17.04
C ILE A 189 26.26 0.94 17.19
N TYR A 190 26.64 0.04 16.27
CA TYR A 190 26.23 -1.36 16.33
C TYR A 190 27.07 -2.19 17.30
N ASP A 191 26.44 -2.66 18.36
CA ASP A 191 27.00 -3.65 19.30
C ASP A 191 26.01 -4.82 19.46
N GLN A 192 25.82 -5.59 18.39
CA GLN A 192 24.91 -6.76 18.31
C GLN A 192 23.41 -6.47 18.53
N GLN A 193 23.06 -5.28 19.00
CA GLN A 193 21.72 -4.76 19.21
C GLN A 193 21.51 -3.56 18.27
N PRO A 194 20.86 -3.75 17.12
CA PRO A 194 20.71 -2.68 16.14
C PRO A 194 19.65 -1.65 16.53
N PHE A 195 18.77 -1.95 17.48
CA PHE A 195 17.70 -1.04 17.90
C PHE A 195 18.07 -0.39 19.22
N ARG A 196 17.62 0.84 19.45
CA ARG A 196 17.65 1.45 20.78
C ARG A 196 16.78 0.65 21.75
N ASP A 197 17.13 0.70 23.03
CA ASP A 197 16.33 0.09 24.09
C ASP A 197 14.92 0.69 24.14
N ASP A 198 14.84 2.02 24.04
CA ASP A 198 13.60 2.81 24.02
C ASP A 198 12.96 2.94 22.63
N ALA A 199 13.51 2.28 21.60
CA ALA A 199 13.00 2.40 20.23
C ALA A 199 11.49 2.08 20.20
N PRO A 200 10.65 2.96 19.64
CA PRO A 200 9.20 2.84 19.72
C PRO A 200 8.65 1.85 18.69
N LEU A 201 9.18 0.61 18.72
CA LEU A 201 8.83 -0.52 17.87
C LEU A 201 8.39 -1.68 18.75
N SER A 202 7.41 -2.47 18.30
CA SER A 202 7.14 -3.74 18.99
C SER A 202 8.30 -4.73 18.82
N ASN A 203 8.53 -5.60 19.81
CA ASN A 203 9.57 -6.63 19.74
C ASN A 203 9.40 -7.55 18.52
N ASN A 204 8.14 -7.84 18.13
CA ASN A 204 7.85 -8.60 16.92
C ASN A 204 8.33 -7.89 15.66
N LEU A 205 8.23 -6.55 15.59
CA LEU A 205 8.71 -5.78 14.45
C LEU A 205 10.23 -5.72 14.41
N LYS A 206 10.88 -5.49 15.56
CA LYS A 206 12.35 -5.53 15.70
C LYS A 206 12.91 -6.87 15.19
N ARG A 207 12.32 -7.98 15.64
CA ARG A 207 12.68 -9.34 15.19
C ARG A 207 12.45 -9.52 13.69
N MET A 208 11.29 -9.14 13.18
CA MET A 208 10.97 -9.27 11.75
C MET A 208 11.97 -8.52 10.88
N LEU A 209 12.29 -7.26 11.19
CA LEU A 209 13.26 -6.47 10.43
C LEU A 209 14.64 -7.14 10.41
N ARG A 210 15.08 -7.66 11.56
CA ARG A 210 16.36 -8.37 11.69
C ARG A 210 16.37 -9.65 10.85
N GLU A 211 15.37 -10.50 10.98
CA GLU A 211 15.29 -11.78 10.25
C GLU A 211 15.10 -11.58 8.74
N TYR A 212 14.33 -10.56 8.35
CA TYR A 212 14.02 -10.28 6.95
C TYR A 212 15.22 -9.74 6.17
N LEU A 213 15.99 -8.84 6.78
CA LEU A 213 17.18 -8.24 6.17
C LEU A 213 18.45 -9.06 6.41
N CYS A 214 18.57 -9.70 7.58
CA CYS A 214 19.77 -10.35 8.07
C CYS A 214 19.44 -11.75 8.66
N PRO A 215 18.97 -12.69 7.84
CA PRO A 215 18.61 -14.03 8.31
C PRO A 215 19.81 -14.78 8.86
N THR A 216 19.68 -15.38 10.05
CA THR A 216 20.69 -16.25 10.66
C THR A 216 20.41 -17.72 10.31
N GLY A 217 21.43 -18.48 9.89
CA GLY A 217 21.34 -19.95 9.80
C GLY A 217 21.03 -20.56 8.42
N GLY A 218 21.40 -19.90 7.31
CA GLY A 218 21.47 -20.55 5.98
C GLY A 218 20.16 -20.95 5.30
N ALA A 219 19.02 -20.93 5.99
CA ALA A 219 17.71 -21.21 5.39
C ALA A 219 16.63 -20.30 5.98
N VAL A 220 16.13 -19.37 5.18
CA VAL A 220 14.81 -18.76 5.42
C VAL A 220 14.01 -18.94 4.14
N GLY A 221 13.10 -19.91 4.15
CA GLY A 221 12.29 -20.26 2.99
C GLY A 221 11.59 -19.05 2.39
N ARG A 222 11.66 -18.90 1.06
CA ARG A 222 10.91 -18.00 0.14
C ARG A 222 10.69 -16.51 0.53
N ALA A 223 11.12 -16.03 1.70
CA ALA A 223 10.75 -14.72 2.27
C ALA A 223 11.94 -13.90 2.77
N ALA A 224 13.19 -14.32 2.53
CA ALA A 224 14.34 -13.44 2.74
C ALA A 224 14.33 -12.29 1.72
N TRP A 225 14.76 -11.09 2.13
CA TRP A 225 14.98 -10.00 1.18
C TRP A 225 15.98 -10.46 0.10
N HIS A 226 15.73 -10.10 -1.17
CA HIS A 226 16.55 -10.53 -2.32
C HIS A 226 18.02 -10.03 -2.26
N SER A 227 18.34 -9.18 -1.29
CA SER A 227 19.68 -8.66 -1.02
C SER A 227 19.96 -8.66 0.49
N SER A 228 19.68 -9.80 1.12
CA SER A 228 19.99 -10.05 2.52
C SER A 228 21.50 -10.15 2.75
N PHE A 229 21.93 -9.92 3.99
CA PHE A 229 23.35 -9.90 4.36
C PHE A 229 23.55 -10.22 5.84
N THR A 230 24.74 -10.70 6.21
CA THR A 230 25.11 -10.83 7.62
C THR A 230 25.38 -9.44 8.20
N LEU A 231 24.67 -9.07 9.26
CA LEU A 231 24.83 -7.77 9.91
C LEU A 231 26.18 -7.67 10.62
N THR A 232 26.98 -6.67 10.25
CA THR A 232 28.27 -6.32 10.85
C THR A 232 28.29 -4.83 11.19
N ALA A 233 29.30 -4.38 11.94
CA ALA A 233 29.49 -2.95 12.19
C ALA A 233 29.66 -2.16 10.87
N ASP A 234 30.43 -2.71 9.93
CA ASP A 234 30.75 -2.07 8.64
C ASP A 234 29.52 -1.85 7.75
N ASN A 235 28.54 -2.75 7.80
CA ASN A 235 27.32 -2.66 6.98
C ASN A 235 26.08 -2.21 7.77
N TYR A 236 26.27 -1.76 9.01
CA TYR A 236 25.17 -1.32 9.86
C TYR A 236 24.40 -0.13 9.28
N GLY A 237 25.08 0.84 8.67
CA GLY A 237 24.43 1.97 7.99
C GLY A 237 23.51 1.54 6.84
N LEU A 238 23.85 0.44 6.15
CA LEU A 238 22.99 -0.14 5.12
C LEU A 238 21.72 -0.76 5.75
N PHE A 239 21.88 -1.45 6.88
CA PHE A 239 20.76 -2.01 7.64
C PHE A 239 19.80 -0.93 8.10
N THR A 240 20.28 0.11 8.78
CA THR A 240 19.43 1.19 9.29
C THR A 240 18.68 1.89 8.16
N THR A 241 19.35 2.14 7.04
CA THR A 241 18.73 2.73 5.85
C THR A 241 17.61 1.84 5.29
N LYS A 242 17.87 0.55 5.05
CA LYS A 242 16.86 -0.38 4.50
C LYS A 242 15.70 -0.58 5.47
N ALA A 243 16.00 -0.74 6.76
CA ALA A 243 15.00 -0.95 7.79
C ALA A 243 14.11 0.29 7.97
N THR A 244 14.67 1.51 7.88
CA THR A 244 13.89 2.76 7.88
C THR A 244 12.90 2.77 6.71
N CYS A 245 13.35 2.52 5.48
CA CYS A 245 12.46 2.47 4.32
C CYS A 245 11.32 1.43 4.46
N ILE A 246 11.59 0.27 5.06
CA ILE A 246 10.55 -0.73 5.37
C ILE A 246 9.57 -0.18 6.42
N LEU A 247 10.07 0.46 7.48
CA LEU A 247 9.20 1.07 8.51
C LEU A 247 8.29 2.14 7.92
N ASP A 248 8.78 2.91 6.97
CA ASP A 248 8.00 3.92 6.27
C ASP A 248 6.96 3.34 5.33
N GLU A 249 7.33 2.32 4.54
CA GLU A 249 6.40 1.52 3.76
C GLU A 249 5.28 0.94 4.65
N MET A 250 5.63 0.41 5.82
CA MET A 250 4.68 -0.11 6.79
C MET A 250 3.80 0.99 7.39
N SER A 251 4.34 2.18 7.58
CA SER A 251 3.65 3.33 8.16
C SER A 251 2.68 3.99 7.17
N LEU A 252 2.71 3.65 5.88
CA LEU A 252 1.70 4.10 4.91
C LEU A 252 0.29 3.65 5.28
N VAL A 253 0.14 2.44 5.82
CA VAL A 253 -1.19 1.90 6.18
C VAL A 253 -1.87 2.73 7.27
N PRO A 254 -1.26 2.96 8.45
CA PRO A 254 -1.87 3.85 9.44
C PRO A 254 -2.03 5.28 8.91
N ALA A 255 -1.07 5.81 8.12
CA ALA A 255 -1.22 7.13 7.51
C ALA A 255 -2.47 7.24 6.61
N ILE A 256 -2.71 6.26 5.74
CA ILE A 256 -3.93 6.18 4.90
C ILE A 256 -5.20 6.06 5.75
N ARG A 257 -5.16 5.27 6.82
CA ARG A 257 -6.33 5.14 7.71
C ARG A 257 -6.69 6.47 8.37
N ARG A 258 -5.71 7.28 8.75
CA ARG A 258 -5.95 8.61 9.36
C ARG A 258 -6.67 9.57 8.40
N THR A 259 -6.58 9.37 7.09
CA THR A 259 -7.35 10.18 6.11
C THR A 259 -8.83 9.75 6.01
N GLY A 260 -9.24 8.72 6.74
CA GLY A 260 -10.56 8.09 6.64
C GLY A 260 -10.76 7.18 5.42
N ALA A 261 -9.70 6.96 4.62
CA ALA A 261 -9.79 6.13 3.43
C ALA A 261 -9.61 4.65 3.76
N ALA A 262 -10.30 3.79 3.00
CA ALA A 262 -10.01 2.36 2.99
C ALA A 262 -8.70 2.09 2.23
N LEU A 263 -7.97 1.05 2.61
CA LEU A 263 -6.91 0.45 1.81
C LEU A 263 -7.32 -0.97 1.42
N VAL A 264 -7.29 -1.28 0.13
CA VAL A 264 -7.64 -2.60 -0.39
C VAL A 264 -6.48 -3.22 -1.16
N ASP A 265 -6.45 -4.55 -1.20
CA ASP A 265 -5.54 -5.27 -2.08
C ASP A 265 -6.04 -5.19 -3.53
N ILE A 266 -5.19 -4.74 -4.46
CA ILE A 266 -5.51 -4.65 -5.89
C ILE A 266 -6.00 -6.00 -6.44
N ARG A 267 -5.42 -7.11 -5.97
CA ARG A 267 -5.81 -8.46 -6.41
C ARG A 267 -7.21 -8.82 -5.94
N ALA A 268 -7.60 -8.38 -4.74
CA ALA A 268 -8.94 -8.61 -4.23
C ALA A 268 -9.99 -7.90 -5.08
N VAL A 269 -9.75 -6.64 -5.46
CA VAL A 269 -10.64 -5.88 -6.35
C VAL A 269 -10.83 -6.62 -7.68
N HIS A 270 -9.74 -7.05 -8.32
CA HIS A 270 -9.80 -7.81 -9.57
C HIS A 270 -10.53 -9.14 -9.39
N THR A 271 -10.22 -9.93 -8.36
CA THR A 271 -10.95 -11.17 -8.06
C THR A 271 -12.44 -10.90 -7.90
N PHE A 272 -12.84 -9.81 -7.24
CA PHE A 272 -14.25 -9.46 -7.06
C PHE A 272 -14.93 -8.99 -8.35
N ALA A 273 -14.22 -8.31 -9.24
CA ALA A 273 -14.73 -7.89 -10.54
C ALA A 273 -15.03 -9.11 -11.45
N HIS A 274 -14.22 -10.16 -11.37
CA HIS A 274 -14.24 -11.29 -12.31
C HIS A 274 -14.67 -12.65 -11.72
N ALA A 275 -15.09 -12.73 -10.45
CA ALA A 275 -15.48 -14.00 -9.83
C ALA A 275 -16.72 -14.63 -10.53
N PRO A 276 -16.64 -15.90 -11.01
CA PRO A 276 -17.80 -16.62 -11.53
C PRO A 276 -18.68 -17.13 -10.38
N GLY A 277 -19.99 -16.87 -10.47
CA GLY A 277 -21.00 -17.29 -9.49
C GLY A 277 -21.82 -16.14 -8.90
N PRO A 278 -22.85 -16.41 -8.07
CA PRO A 278 -23.64 -15.36 -7.46
C PRO A 278 -22.74 -14.55 -6.54
N ARG A 279 -22.43 -13.30 -6.91
CA ARG A 279 -21.72 -12.28 -6.10
C ARG A 279 -22.16 -12.32 -4.63
N GLU A 280 -23.42 -12.65 -4.42
CA GLU A 280 -24.09 -12.86 -3.15
C GLU A 280 -23.45 -13.90 -2.21
N ARG A 281 -22.86 -15.01 -2.69
CA ARG A 281 -22.18 -16.01 -1.83
C ARG A 281 -20.87 -15.46 -1.26
N MET A 282 -20.17 -14.70 -2.07
CA MET A 282 -18.91 -14.05 -1.70
C MET A 282 -19.15 -12.88 -0.74
N LEU A 283 -20.16 -12.04 -1.03
CA LEU A 283 -20.65 -11.00 -0.11
C LEU A 283 -21.13 -11.60 1.22
N ARG A 284 -21.77 -12.77 1.23
CA ARG A 284 -22.19 -13.48 2.46
C ARG A 284 -21.02 -14.06 3.24
N ALA A 285 -20.05 -14.71 2.60
CA ALA A 285 -18.84 -15.21 3.25
C ALA A 285 -18.08 -14.06 3.93
N TYR A 286 -18.13 -12.89 3.30
CA TYR A 286 -17.50 -11.69 3.78
C TYR A 286 -18.28 -10.99 4.91
N ALA A 287 -19.60 -10.86 4.81
CA ALA A 287 -20.43 -10.36 5.92
C ALA A 287 -20.23 -11.20 7.20
N ARG A 288 -20.00 -12.50 7.05
CA ARG A 288 -19.63 -13.42 8.15
C ARG A 288 -18.21 -13.22 8.70
N LEU A 289 -17.27 -12.75 7.87
CA LEU A 289 -15.90 -12.43 8.31
C LEU A 289 -15.86 -11.05 8.97
N ALA A 290 -16.53 -10.07 8.39
CA ALA A 290 -16.70 -8.74 8.95
C ALA A 290 -17.28 -8.83 10.39
N SER A 291 -18.35 -9.59 10.59
CA SER A 291 -18.94 -9.76 11.93
C SER A 291 -18.03 -10.46 12.95
N ARG A 292 -16.96 -11.13 12.50
CA ARG A 292 -15.93 -11.75 13.35
C ARG A 292 -14.71 -10.86 13.60
N PHE A 293 -14.47 -9.82 12.79
CA PHE A 293 -13.27 -8.98 12.87
C PHE A 293 -13.61 -7.47 12.80
N PRO A 294 -13.97 -6.84 13.94
CA PRO A 294 -14.47 -5.46 13.99
C PRO A 294 -13.50 -4.39 13.48
N ALA A 295 -12.18 -4.62 13.55
CA ALA A 295 -11.17 -3.69 13.06
C ALA A 295 -11.00 -3.71 11.53
N ALA A 296 -11.35 -4.83 10.89
CA ALA A 296 -11.43 -4.97 9.43
C ALA A 296 -12.77 -4.40 8.89
N HIS A 297 -13.77 -4.25 9.77
CA HIS A 297 -15.17 -3.98 9.45
C HIS A 297 -15.41 -2.69 8.66
N ALA A 298 -14.70 -1.60 8.93
CA ALA A 298 -15.05 -0.29 8.35
C ALA A 298 -14.80 -0.22 6.83
N SER A 299 -13.60 -0.61 6.38
CA SER A 299 -13.23 -0.61 4.96
C SER A 299 -13.95 -1.72 4.19
N LEU A 300 -14.17 -2.85 4.85
CA LEU A 300 -14.68 -4.04 4.21
C LEU A 300 -16.22 -4.05 4.14
N VAL A 301 -16.95 -3.70 5.20
CA VAL A 301 -18.44 -3.61 5.15
C VAL A 301 -18.89 -2.54 4.17
N PHE A 302 -18.15 -1.43 4.08
CA PHE A 302 -18.40 -0.39 3.09
C PHE A 302 -18.27 -0.91 1.65
N LEU A 303 -17.23 -1.70 1.38
CA LEU A 303 -17.01 -2.37 0.10
C LEU A 303 -18.17 -3.33 -0.24
N CYS A 304 -18.58 -4.18 0.70
CA CYS A 304 -19.64 -5.15 0.46
C CYS A 304 -21.04 -4.53 0.36
N ASP A 305 -21.35 -3.54 1.18
CA ASP A 305 -22.64 -2.83 1.15
C ASP A 305 -22.81 -2.06 -0.18
N ARG A 306 -21.76 -1.39 -0.65
CA ARG A 306 -21.83 -0.66 -1.92
C ARG A 306 -21.81 -1.58 -3.15
N LEU A 307 -21.06 -2.69 -3.12
CA LEU A 307 -21.13 -3.70 -4.17
C LEU A 307 -22.49 -4.42 -4.20
N ALA A 308 -23.10 -4.68 -3.04
CA ALA A 308 -24.44 -5.25 -2.93
C ALA A 308 -25.51 -4.29 -3.48
N ARG A 309 -25.44 -3.00 -3.16
CA ARG A 309 -26.34 -1.96 -3.71
C ARG A 309 -26.20 -1.82 -5.23
N ARG A 310 -24.97 -1.86 -5.77
CA ARG A 310 -24.71 -1.79 -7.23
C ARG A 310 -25.22 -3.04 -7.97
N ALA A 311 -25.34 -4.17 -7.29
CA ALA A 311 -25.85 -5.41 -7.86
C ALA A 311 -27.37 -5.62 -7.66
N GLY A 312 -28.08 -4.68 -7.01
CA GLY A 312 -29.50 -4.84 -6.67
C GLY A 312 -29.77 -5.85 -5.54
N ILE A 313 -28.73 -6.27 -4.79
CA ILE A 313 -28.76 -7.35 -3.81
C ILE A 313 -28.98 -6.79 -2.38
N VAL A 314 -29.83 -5.78 -2.23
CA VAL A 314 -30.06 -5.09 -0.93
C VAL A 314 -30.65 -6.04 0.12
N ALA A 315 -31.38 -7.07 -0.31
CA ALA A 315 -32.04 -8.01 0.60
C ALA A 315 -31.08 -8.90 1.41
N ALA A 316 -29.87 -9.20 0.91
CA ALA A 316 -28.99 -10.19 1.56
C ALA A 316 -28.28 -9.66 2.82
N LEU A 317 -27.97 -8.36 2.88
CA LEU A 317 -27.23 -7.75 4.00
C LEU A 317 -28.13 -7.40 5.20
N ALA A 318 -29.44 -7.27 5.00
CA ALA A 318 -30.41 -7.05 6.08
C ALA A 318 -30.52 -8.24 7.06
N SER A 319 -30.01 -9.41 6.68
CA SER A 319 -30.04 -10.65 7.47
C SER A 319 -28.87 -10.83 8.45
N VAL A 320 -27.92 -9.87 8.51
CA VAL A 320 -26.79 -9.93 9.45
C VAL A 320 -27.25 -9.42 10.82
N PRO A 321 -27.20 -10.24 11.90
CA PRO A 321 -27.70 -9.82 13.20
C PRO A 321 -26.89 -8.64 13.74
N ARG A 322 -27.56 -7.50 13.97
CA ARG A 322 -27.01 -6.37 14.73
C ARG A 322 -26.86 -6.77 16.21
N ARG A 323 -25.78 -7.45 16.56
CA ARG A 323 -25.37 -7.56 17.97
C ARG A 323 -24.37 -6.44 18.28
N ALA A 324 -24.92 -5.28 18.61
CA ALA A 324 -24.21 -4.24 19.35
C ALA A 324 -24.65 -4.28 20.82
N GLN A 325 -23.65 -4.29 21.71
CA GLN A 325 -23.68 -3.79 23.08
C GLN A 325 -24.69 -4.41 24.07
N ARG A 326 -24.21 -5.44 24.79
CA ARG A 326 -24.45 -5.54 26.24
C ARG A 326 -23.12 -5.80 26.95
N VAL A 327 -22.40 -4.71 27.21
CA VAL A 327 -21.43 -4.69 28.32
C VAL A 327 -22.29 -4.71 29.59
N LYS A 328 -22.35 -5.87 30.26
CA LYS A 328 -22.88 -5.92 31.63
C LYS A 328 -21.89 -5.16 32.50
N HIS A 329 -22.24 -3.96 32.94
CA HIS A 329 -21.65 -3.39 34.14
C HIS A 329 -21.98 -4.33 35.31
N GLY A 330 -20.95 -4.97 35.87
CA GLY A 330 -21.04 -5.63 37.16
C GLY A 330 -21.36 -4.58 38.22
N ARG A 331 -22.55 -4.67 38.82
CA ARG A 331 -22.81 -4.10 40.12
C ARG A 331 -22.27 -5.09 41.15
N GLY A 332 -21.23 -4.69 41.87
CA GLY A 332 -20.98 -5.21 43.20
C GLY A 332 -21.95 -4.53 44.17
N ALA A 333 -22.61 -5.33 45.01
CA ALA A 333 -23.12 -4.97 46.32
C ALA A 333 -23.81 -6.21 46.94
N ALA A 334 -23.07 -6.90 47.80
CA ALA A 334 -23.47 -7.45 49.10
C ALA A 334 -22.28 -8.26 49.64
#